data_AF-A0A1H5U772-F1
#
_entry.id   AF-A0A1H5U772-F1
#
_cell.length_a   1.000
_cell.length_b   1.000
_cell.length_c   1.000
_cell.angle_alpha   90.00
_cell.angle_beta   90.00
_cell.angle_gamma   90.00
#
_symmetry.space_group_name_H-M   'P 1'
#
loop_
_entity.id
_entity.type
_entity.pdbx_description
1 polymer ?
#
loop_
_entity_poly.entity_id
_entity_poly.type
_entity_poly.pdbx_seq_one_letter_code
_entity_poly.pdbx_strand_id
1 'polypeptide(L)' 'MNRDLITLALQEFVLRDGKELNEVQQYLRMKYRIEADQLVLKRRLEKLLQTEKAVA' A
#
# COMPACT_ATOMS: atom_id res chain seq x y z
N MET A 1 -13.12 2.01 -10.79
CA MET A 1 -11.70 2.46 -10.80
C MET A 1 -10.83 1.24 -10.56
N ASN A 2 -10.00 0.85 -11.53
CA ASN A 2 -8.99 -0.18 -11.30
C ASN A 2 -7.90 0.41 -10.41
N ARG A 3 -7.91 0.05 -9.12
CA ARG A 3 -6.79 0.32 -8.21
C ARG A 3 -5.73 -0.74 -8.47
N ASP A 4 -4.47 -0.32 -8.59
CA ASP A 4 -3.38 -1.26 -8.80
C ASP A 4 -3.13 -2.11 -7.53
N LEU A 5 -2.51 -3.28 -7.71
CA LEU A 5 -2.31 -4.25 -6.63
C LEU A 5 -1.57 -3.69 -5.42
N ILE A 6 -0.61 -2.77 -5.62
CA ILE A 6 0.14 -2.15 -4.52
C ILE A 6 -0.80 -1.22 -3.73
N THR A 7 -1.63 -0.45 -4.42
CA THR A 7 -2.63 0.40 -3.77
C THR A 7 -3.63 -0.43 -2.96
N LEU A 8 -4.14 -1.53 -3.52
CA LEU A 8 -5.05 -2.43 -2.80
C LEU A 8 -4.39 -3.02 -1.55
N ALA A 9 -3.16 -3.51 -1.66
CA ALA A 9 -2.44 -4.08 -0.53
C ALA A 9 -2.17 -3.04 0.57
N LEU A 10 -1.78 -1.80 0.21
CA LEU A 10 -1.58 -0.72 1.18
C LEU A 10 -2.87 -0.35 1.92
N GLN A 11 -4.01 -0.29 1.22
CA GLN A 11 -5.29 0.01 1.86
C GLN A 11 -5.75 -1.10 2.80
N GLU A 12 -5.66 -2.36 2.36
CA GLU A 12 -6.10 -3.50 3.15
C GLU A 12 -5.20 -3.72 4.37
N PHE A 13 -3.87 -3.71 4.19
CA PHE A 13 -2.97 -4.09 5.26
C PHE A 13 -2.67 -2.90 6.18
N VAL A 14 -2.35 -1.73 5.62
CA VAL A 14 -1.93 -0.58 6.45
C VAL A 14 -3.13 0.21 6.94
N LEU A 15 -4.02 0.65 6.05
CA LEU A 15 -5.10 1.55 6.43
C LEU A 15 -6.22 0.85 7.19
N ARG A 16 -6.57 -0.38 6.79
CA ARG A 16 -7.64 -1.15 7.43
C ARG A 16 -7.13 -1.98 8.61
N ASP A 17 -6.03 -2.72 8.44
CA ASP A 17 -5.55 -3.67 9.47
C ASP A 17 -4.44 -3.09 10.39
N GLY A 18 -3.92 -1.90 10.10
CA GLY A 18 -2.88 -1.25 10.91
C GLY A 18 -1.49 -1.91 10.82
N LYS A 19 -1.24 -2.71 9.79
CA LYS A 19 0.02 -3.42 9.57
C LYS A 19 1.13 -2.50 9.09
N GLU A 20 2.36 -2.96 9.27
CA GLU A 20 3.54 -2.24 8.82
C GLU A 20 3.84 -2.44 7.33
N LEU A 21 4.61 -1.52 6.73
CA LEU A 21 4.97 -1.56 5.31
C LEU A 21 5.81 -2.80 4.93
N ASN A 22 6.55 -3.37 5.87
CA ASN A 22 7.31 -4.60 5.69
C ASN A 22 6.39 -5.81 5.40
N GLU A 23 5.22 -5.89 6.05
CA GLU A 23 4.23 -6.94 5.84
C GLU A 23 3.60 -6.80 4.44
N VAL A 24 3.34 -5.57 4.00
CA VAL A 24 2.87 -5.30 2.63
C VAL A 24 3.91 -5.73 1.60
N GLN A 25 5.18 -5.37 1.82
CA GLN A 25 6.27 -5.76 0.95
C GLN A 25 6.42 -7.29 0.88
N GLN A 26 6.35 -7.97 2.02
CA GLN A 26 6.42 -9.43 2.09
C GLN A 26 5.23 -10.07 1.36
N TYR A 27 4.02 -9.56 1.56
CA TYR A 27 2.82 -10.05 0.89
C TYR A 27 2.91 -9.90 -0.63
N LEU A 28 3.31 -8.73 -1.12
CA LEU A 28 3.50 -8.46 -2.55
C LEU A 28 4.55 -9.41 -3.16
N ARG A 29 5.65 -9.64 -2.44
CA ARG A 29 6.71 -10.56 -2.89
C ARG A 29 6.25 -12.01 -2.91
N MET A 30 5.55 -12.47 -1.87
CA MET A 30 5.15 -13.87 -1.74
C MET A 30 4.00 -14.24 -2.66
N LYS A 31 2.95 -13.43 -2.70
CA LYS A 31 1.71 -13.75 -3.43
C LYS A 31 1.78 -13.36 -4.90
N TYR A 32 2.41 -12.22 -5.20
CA TYR A 32 2.39 -11.64 -6.54
C TYR A 32 3.76 -11.60 -7.22
N ARG A 33 4.83 -12.04 -6.54
CA ARG A 33 6.22 -11.94 -7.03
C ARG A 33 6.64 -10.50 -7.37
N ILE A 34 6.02 -9.53 -6.71
CA ILE A 34 6.32 -8.11 -6.89
C ILE A 34 7.37 -7.71 -5.85
N GLU A 35 8.54 -7.31 -6.33
CA GLU A 35 9.53 -6.64 -5.49
C GLU A 35 9.23 -5.14 -5.48
N ALA A 36 8.67 -4.67 -4.36
CA ALA A 36 8.43 -3.26 -4.13
C ALA A 36 9.45 -2.74 -3.12
N ASP A 37 10.11 -1.63 -3.46
CA ASP A 37 10.97 -0.92 -2.52
C ASP A 37 10.12 -0.26 -1.43
N GLN A 38 10.56 -0.33 -0.18
CA GLN A 38 9.85 0.23 0.96
C GLN A 38 9.65 1.76 0.82
N LEU A 39 10.59 2.48 0.20
CA LEU A 39 10.45 3.91 -0.12
C LEU A 39 9.34 4.16 -1.13
N VAL A 40 9.16 3.26 -2.10
CA VAL A 40 8.07 3.34 -3.09
C VAL A 40 6.72 3.10 -2.41
N LEU A 41 6.64 2.10 -1.53
CA LEU A 41 5.43 1.82 -0.74
C LEU A 41 5.07 3.01 0.15
N LYS A 42 6.06 3.60 0.85
CA LYS A 42 5.87 4.78 1.69
C LYS A 42 5.33 5.97 0.90
N ARG A 43 5.96 6.32 -0.23
CA ARG A 43 5.50 7.44 -1.09
C ARG A 43 4.08 7.23 -1.62
N ARG A 44 3.72 5.98 -1.94
CA ARG A 44 2.36 5.65 -2.37
C ARG A 44 1.35 5.79 -1.24
N LEU A 45 1.68 5.30 -0.05
CA LEU A 45 0.85 5.46 1.14
C LEU A 45 0.60 6.94 1.47
N GLU A 46 1.65 7.77 1.43
CA GLU A 46 1.53 9.22 1.64
C GLU A 46 0.55 9.87 0.65
N LYS A 47 0.62 9.50 -0.64
CA LYS A 47 -0.33 9.98 -1.66
C LYS A 47 -1.75 9.51 -1.42
N LEU A 48 -1.95 8.27 -0.96
CA LEU A 48 -3.27 7.75 -0.62
C LEU A 48 -3.89 8.54 0.52
N LEU A 49 -3.13 8.77 1.59
CA LEU A 49 -3.56 9.54 2.76
C LEU A 49 -3.86 11.01 2.42
N GLN A 50 -3.08 11.63 1.53
CA GLN A 50 -3.36 12.99 1.05
C GLN A 50 -4.65 13.05 0.23
N THR A 51 -4.90 12.03 -0.60
CA THR A 51 -6.11 11.96 -1.43
C THR A 51 -7.36 11.74 -0.57
N GLU A 52 -7.31 10.85 0.42
CA GLU A 52 -8.43 10.62 1.34
C GLU A 52 -8.74 11.87 2.18
N LYS A 53 -7.72 12.62 2.62
CA LYS A 53 -7.91 13.89 3.32
C LYS A 53 -8.51 14.99 2.45
N ALA A 54 -8.29 14.97 1.14
CA ALA A 54 -8.82 15.98 0.23
C ALA A 54 -10.30 15.74 -0.13
N VAL A 55 -10.83 14.56 0.19
CA VAL A 55 -12.23 14.16 -0.07
C VAL A 55 -13.08 14.16 1.21
N ALA A 56 -12.45 14.27 2.39
CA ALA A 56 -13.08 14.30 3.71
C ALA A 56 -13.46 15.71 4.18
#